data_AF-A0A8B7E5U1-F1
#
_entry.id   AF-A0A8B7E5U1-F1
#
_cell.length_a   1.000
_cell.length_b   1.000
_cell.length_c   1.000
_cell.angle_alpha   90.00
_cell.angle_beta   90.00
_cell.angle_gamma   90.00
#
_symmetry.space_group_name_H-M   'P 1'
#
loop_
_entity.id
_entity.type
_entity.pdbx_description
1 polymer ?
#
loop_
_entity_poly.entity_id
_entity_poly.type
_entity_poly.pdbx_seq_one_letter_code
_entity_poly.pdbx_strand_id
1 'polypeptide(L)'
;MNSSQIGLLLMFASVIEVIGSVTLLPKFLRRFGAKQLFICWVVLCGCLSLFIPTFVKISNNGLRWSLIAICIVGIHSLISGCFLTVNMFVVNSAPPEYQGTIIGLGGSISSIGRSIGPALFGSVFSWSLSNIKSKHLPFPFNQYFAFYLLTAFCLFNAVFAHFFISKSLNKKISTQ
;
A
#
# COMPACT_ATOMS: atom_id res chain seq x y z
N MET A 1 -19.57 -14.88 7.87
CA MET A 1 -19.58 -13.50 8.39
C MET A 1 -20.63 -12.74 7.63
N ASN A 2 -21.51 -12.05 8.35
CA ASN A 2 -22.49 -11.16 7.74
C ASN A 2 -21.79 -9.85 7.33
N SER A 3 -22.31 -9.12 6.33
CA SER A 3 -21.71 -7.86 5.85
C SER A 3 -21.47 -6.85 6.97
N SER A 4 -22.36 -6.81 7.97
CA SER A 4 -22.24 -5.95 9.15
C SER A 4 -21.02 -6.27 10.02
N GLN A 5 -20.63 -7.54 10.14
CA GLN A 5 -19.46 -7.95 10.91
C GLN A 5 -18.15 -7.56 10.20
N ILE A 6 -18.16 -7.61 8.87
CA ILE A 6 -17.03 -7.14 8.04
C ILE A 6 -16.89 -5.62 8.20
N GLY A 7 -18.00 -4.88 8.14
CA GLY A 7 -18.01 -3.43 8.34
C GLY A 7 -17.50 -3.02 9.73
N LEU A 8 -17.95 -3.69 10.79
CA LEU A 8 -17.45 -3.45 12.15
C LEU A 8 -15.96 -3.76 12.27
N LEU A 9 -15.50 -4.86 11.69
CA LEU A 9 -14.07 -5.23 11.70
C LEU A 9 -13.22 -4.16 10.99
N LEU A 10 -13.66 -3.68 9.84
CA LEU A 10 -12.97 -2.62 9.09
C LEU A 10 -12.96 -1.28 9.85
N MET A 11 -14.05 -0.97 10.56
CA MET A 11 -14.10 0.21 11.42
C MET A 11 -13.04 0.14 12.53
N PHE A 12 -12.98 -0.96 13.29
CA PHE A 12 -11.96 -1.12 14.35
C PHE A 12 -10.54 -1.13 13.79
N ALA A 13 -10.32 -1.78 12.65
CA ALA A 13 -9.06 -1.76 11.94
C ALA A 13 -8.61 -0.35 11.60
N SER A 14 -9.53 0.49 11.11
CA SER A 14 -9.23 1.87 10.69
C SER A 14 -8.87 2.75 11.89
N VAL A 15 -9.53 2.56 13.05
CA VAL A 15 -9.17 3.27 14.29
C VAL A 15 -7.74 2.93 14.72
N ILE A 16 -7.39 1.63 14.70
CA ILE A 16 -6.04 1.17 15.03
C ILE A 16 -5.01 1.73 14.04
N GLU A 17 -5.35 1.77 12.75
CA GLU A 17 -4.51 2.35 11.70
C GLU A 17 -4.22 3.84 11.92
N VAL A 18 -5.24 4.63 12.26
CA VAL A 18 -5.09 6.07 12.55
C VAL A 18 -4.18 6.28 13.76
N ILE A 19 -4.40 5.55 14.84
CA ILE A 19 -3.58 5.65 16.05
C ILE A 19 -2.13 5.20 15.76
N GLY A 20 -1.96 4.10 15.03
CA GLY A 20 -0.67 3.58 14.63
C GLY A 20 0.11 4.55 13.75
N SER A 21 -0.54 5.13 12.75
CA SER A 21 0.09 6.08 11.82
C SER A 21 0.49 7.40 12.50
N VAL A 22 -0.26 7.89 13.49
CA VAL A 22 0.12 9.09 14.25
C VAL A 22 1.31 8.82 15.19
N THR A 23 1.37 7.65 15.81
CA THR A 23 2.35 7.38 16.89
C THR A 23 3.62 6.65 16.45
N LEU A 24 3.49 5.65 15.57
CA LEU A 24 4.61 4.80 15.15
C LEU A 24 5.41 5.46 14.03
N LEU A 25 4.74 6.13 13.12
CA LEU A 25 5.34 6.76 11.95
C LEU A 25 6.43 7.78 12.29
N PRO A 26 6.22 8.79 13.16
CA PRO A 26 7.28 9.73 13.51
C PRO A 26 8.46 9.04 14.21
N LYS A 27 8.22 7.98 14.98
CA LYS A 27 9.30 7.18 15.61
C LYS A 27 10.14 6.46 14.55
N PHE A 28 9.48 5.81 13.60
CA PHE A 28 10.16 5.16 12.49
C PHE A 28 10.93 6.17 11.65
N LEU A 29 10.30 7.28 11.24
CA LEU A 29 10.90 8.36 10.45
C LEU A 29 12.18 8.90 11.09
N ARG A 30 12.16 9.13 12.41
CA ARG A 30 13.34 9.60 13.16
C ARG A 30 14.48 8.58 13.17
N ARG A 31 14.17 7.27 13.14
CA ARG A 31 15.15 6.19 13.26
C ARG A 31 15.78 5.78 11.93
N PHE A 32 14.99 5.64 10.87
CA PHE A 32 15.43 5.08 9.58
C PHE A 32 15.49 6.12 8.44
N GLY A 33 14.89 7.31 8.63
CA GLY A 33 14.77 8.31 7.57
C GLY A 33 13.66 7.98 6.57
N ALA A 34 13.16 9.02 5.90
CA ALA A 34 11.97 8.92 5.06
C ALA A 34 12.19 8.04 3.82
N LYS A 35 13.38 8.10 3.19
CA LYS A 35 13.70 7.32 1.97
C LYS A 35 13.69 5.81 2.22
N GLN A 36 14.40 5.35 3.25
CA GLN A 36 14.49 3.92 3.54
C GLN A 36 13.15 3.35 3.99
N LEU A 37 12.35 4.14 4.73
CA LEU A 37 11.01 3.72 5.13
C LEU A 37 10.05 3.60 3.97
N PHE A 38 10.04 4.56 3.05
CA PHE A 38 9.20 4.47 1.86
C PHE A 38 9.49 3.18 1.08
N ILE A 39 10.79 2.89 0.82
CA ILE A 39 11.22 1.67 0.13
C ILE A 39 10.80 0.43 0.92
N CYS A 40 11.01 0.41 2.24
CA CYS A 40 10.61 -0.71 3.08
C CYS A 40 9.10 -0.96 3.01
N TRP A 41 8.30 0.09 3.13
CA TRP A 41 6.84 -0.02 3.15
C TRP A 41 6.25 -0.45 1.82
N VAL A 42 6.74 0.10 0.70
CA VAL A 42 6.24 -0.29 -0.62
C VAL A 42 6.60 -1.75 -0.95
N VAL A 43 7.79 -2.21 -0.54
CA VAL A 43 8.21 -3.61 -0.73
C VAL A 43 7.37 -4.54 0.16
N LEU A 44 7.21 -4.21 1.45
CA LEU A 44 6.39 -5.00 2.37
C LEU A 44 4.94 -5.07 1.91
N CYS A 45 4.39 -3.99 1.36
CA CYS A 45 3.04 -3.96 0.80
C CYS A 45 2.90 -4.93 -0.38
N GLY A 46 3.88 -4.92 -1.30
CA GLY A 46 3.92 -5.85 -2.42
C GLY A 46 4.04 -7.31 -1.97
N CYS A 47 4.86 -7.59 -0.95
CA CYS A 47 5.03 -8.94 -0.40
C CYS A 47 3.77 -9.44 0.31
N LEU A 48 3.14 -8.62 1.16
CA LEU A 48 1.90 -8.99 1.86
C LEU A 48 0.75 -9.27 0.89
N SER A 49 0.69 -8.53 -0.21
CA SER A 49 -0.35 -8.72 -1.24
C SER A 49 -0.31 -10.12 -1.89
N LEU A 50 0.86 -10.77 -1.97
CA LEU A 50 1.00 -12.13 -2.52
C LEU A 50 0.35 -13.21 -1.64
N PHE A 51 0.22 -12.96 -0.34
CA PHE A 51 -0.35 -13.95 0.58
C PHE A 51 -1.89 -14.01 0.50
N ILE A 52 -2.55 -12.94 0.04
CA ILE A 52 -4.02 -12.88 -0.09
C ILE A 52 -4.61 -14.11 -0.82
N PRO A 53 -4.18 -14.45 -2.06
CA PRO A 53 -4.71 -15.62 -2.77
C PRO A 53 -4.35 -16.96 -2.11
N THR A 54 -3.36 -17.02 -1.23
CA THR A 54 -3.02 -18.26 -0.50
C THR A 54 -4.00 -18.56 0.63
N PHE A 55 -4.52 -17.54 1.32
CA PHE A 55 -5.46 -17.73 2.43
C PHE A 55 -6.81 -18.32 1.98
N VAL A 56 -7.18 -18.12 0.71
CA VAL A 56 -8.42 -18.69 0.14
C VAL A 56 -8.43 -20.23 0.21
N LYS A 57 -7.26 -20.88 0.21
CA LYS A 57 -7.14 -22.34 0.30
C LYS A 57 -7.39 -22.91 1.70
N ILE A 58 -7.49 -22.06 2.73
CA ILE A 58 -7.71 -22.50 4.10
C ILE A 58 -9.17 -22.92 4.28
N SER A 59 -9.38 -24.17 4.73
CA SER A 59 -10.71 -24.77 4.92
C SER A 59 -11.47 -24.16 6.12
N ASN A 60 -10.76 -23.80 7.19
CA ASN A 60 -11.37 -23.19 8.37
C ASN A 60 -11.80 -21.74 8.07
N ASN A 61 -13.12 -21.52 7.99
CA ASN A 61 -13.71 -20.23 7.70
C ASN A 61 -13.31 -19.13 8.69
N GLY A 62 -13.26 -19.42 10.00
CA GLY A 62 -12.90 -18.42 11.02
C GLY A 62 -11.47 -17.93 10.85
N LEU A 63 -10.52 -18.88 10.80
CA LEU A 63 -9.10 -18.58 10.58
C LEU A 63 -8.86 -17.86 9.26
N ARG A 64 -9.51 -18.28 8.16
CA ARG A 64 -9.38 -17.64 6.85
C ARG A 64 -9.73 -16.15 6.91
N TRP A 65 -10.90 -15.83 7.48
CA TRP A 65 -11.35 -14.44 7.54
C TRP A 65 -10.50 -13.59 8.48
N SER A 66 -10.05 -14.14 9.62
CA SER A 66 -9.12 -13.44 10.51
C SER A 66 -7.79 -13.13 9.85
N LEU A 67 -7.21 -14.08 9.10
CA LEU A 67 -5.93 -13.87 8.39
C LEU A 67 -6.06 -12.84 7.26
N ILE A 68 -7.15 -12.91 6.48
CA ILE A 68 -7.43 -11.91 5.44
C ILE A 68 -7.60 -10.53 6.06
N ALA A 69 -8.37 -10.42 7.15
CA ALA A 69 -8.55 -9.17 7.87
C ALA A 69 -7.21 -8.59 8.32
N ILE A 70 -6.39 -9.36 9.03
CA ILE A 70 -5.06 -8.93 9.50
C ILE A 70 -4.19 -8.45 8.34
N CYS A 71 -4.18 -9.17 7.21
CA CYS A 71 -3.42 -8.77 6.03
C CYS A 71 -3.93 -7.46 5.41
N ILE A 72 -5.24 -7.27 5.31
CA ILE A 72 -5.82 -6.01 4.80
C ILE A 72 -5.44 -4.84 5.71
N VAL A 73 -5.57 -5.00 7.03
CA VAL A 73 -5.15 -3.96 8.00
C VAL A 73 -3.66 -3.64 7.85
N GLY A 74 -2.82 -4.67 7.70
CA GLY A 74 -1.39 -4.52 7.49
C GLY A 74 -1.07 -3.74 6.21
N ILE A 75 -1.71 -4.11 5.10
CA ILE A 75 -1.54 -3.43 3.80
C ILE A 75 -1.98 -1.96 3.89
N HIS A 76 -3.14 -1.69 4.47
CA HIS A 76 -3.63 -0.31 4.68
C HIS A 76 -2.65 0.52 5.50
N SER A 77 -2.14 -0.02 6.61
CA SER A 77 -1.17 0.65 7.46
C SER A 77 0.12 1.01 6.70
N LEU A 78 0.59 0.12 5.82
CA LEU A 78 1.76 0.36 4.97
C LEU A 78 1.48 1.43 3.90
N ILE A 79 0.29 1.42 3.29
CA ILE A 79 -0.12 2.43 2.31
C ILE A 79 -0.20 3.82 2.95
N SER A 80 -0.81 3.91 4.13
CA SER A 80 -0.87 5.15 4.93
C SER A 80 0.53 5.67 5.22
N GLY A 81 1.44 4.78 5.59
CA GLY A 81 2.85 5.12 5.72
C GLY A 81 3.45 5.69 4.41
N CYS A 82 3.31 4.98 3.30
CA CYS A 82 3.81 5.43 2.00
C CYS A 82 3.29 6.83 1.66
N PHE A 83 2.00 7.10 1.92
CA PHE A 83 1.40 8.41 1.70
C PHE A 83 2.06 9.49 2.56
N LEU A 84 2.30 9.23 3.84
CA LEU A 84 2.91 10.22 4.75
C LEU A 84 4.38 10.50 4.41
N THR A 85 5.15 9.48 4.05
CA THR A 85 6.54 9.64 3.60
C THR A 85 6.65 10.42 2.29
N VAL A 86 5.75 10.18 1.32
CA VAL A 86 5.68 10.96 0.07
C VAL A 86 5.33 12.42 0.35
N ASN A 87 4.33 12.70 1.18
CA ASN A 87 3.99 14.07 1.57
C ASN A 87 5.17 14.79 2.22
N MET A 88 5.95 14.09 3.05
CA MET A 88 7.17 14.66 3.64
C MET A 88 8.21 15.04 2.58
N PHE A 89 8.42 14.22 1.54
CA PHE A 89 9.31 14.59 0.43
C PHE A 89 8.82 15.83 -0.31
N VAL A 90 7.51 15.90 -0.55
CA VAL A 90 6.88 17.02 -1.24
C VAL A 90 7.04 18.32 -0.44
N VAL A 91 6.77 18.28 0.87
CA VAL A 91 6.96 19.42 1.78
C VAL A 91 8.42 19.85 1.81
N ASN A 92 9.36 18.90 1.92
CA ASN A 92 10.79 19.20 1.95
C ASN A 92 11.35 19.72 0.62
N SER A 93 10.65 19.53 -0.50
CA SER A 93 11.07 20.04 -1.82
C SER A 93 10.68 21.49 -2.08
N ALA A 94 9.80 22.07 -1.26
CA ALA A 94 9.19 23.37 -1.49
C ALA A 94 9.47 24.35 -0.34
N PRO A 95 9.61 25.65 -0.64
CA PRO A 95 9.65 26.65 0.40
C PRO A 95 8.24 26.80 1.06
N PRO A 96 8.16 27.24 2.33
CA PRO A 96 6.95 27.19 3.14
C PRO A 96 5.71 27.83 2.50
N GLU A 97 5.90 28.88 1.70
CA GLU A 97 4.83 29.67 1.08
C GLU A 97 4.03 28.87 0.04
N TYR A 98 4.63 27.85 -0.57
CA TYR A 98 4.00 27.03 -1.63
C TYR A 98 3.69 25.60 -1.20
N GLN A 99 3.96 25.23 0.06
CA GLN A 99 3.77 23.85 0.54
C GLN A 99 2.32 23.39 0.40
N GLY A 100 1.34 24.23 0.74
CA GLY A 100 -0.08 23.89 0.60
C GLY A 100 -0.47 23.57 -0.84
N THR A 101 -0.02 24.40 -1.80
CA THR A 101 -0.29 24.19 -3.23
C THR A 101 0.33 22.91 -3.75
N ILE A 102 1.58 22.62 -3.36
CA ILE A 102 2.30 21.45 -3.87
C ILE A 102 1.77 20.15 -3.23
N ILE A 103 1.42 20.17 -1.94
CA ILE A 103 0.69 19.05 -1.30
C ILE A 103 -0.65 18.83 -2.01
N GLY A 104 -1.40 19.91 -2.29
CA GLY A 104 -2.67 19.83 -3.01
C GLY A 104 -2.52 19.20 -4.40
N LEU A 105 -1.52 19.62 -5.18
CA LEU A 105 -1.19 19.03 -6.48
C LEU A 105 -0.80 17.55 -6.35
N GLY A 106 0.03 17.21 -5.37
CA GLY A 106 0.40 15.83 -5.07
C GLY A 106 -0.82 14.96 -4.70
N GLY A 107 -1.76 15.52 -3.93
CA GLY A 107 -3.03 14.88 -3.56
C GLY A 107 -3.94 14.65 -4.76
N SER A 108 -4.02 15.61 -5.69
CA SER A 108 -4.77 15.48 -6.94
C SER A 108 -4.22 14.36 -7.82
N ILE A 109 -2.90 14.32 -8.04
CA ILE A 109 -2.24 13.25 -8.80
C ILE A 109 -2.46 11.89 -8.13
N SER A 110 -2.35 11.84 -6.80
CA SER A 110 -2.61 10.62 -6.02
C SER A 110 -4.06 10.14 -6.16
N SER A 111 -5.02 11.06 -6.30
CA SER A 111 -6.43 10.73 -6.46
C SER A 111 -6.71 10.14 -7.84
N ILE A 112 -6.07 10.67 -8.89
CA ILE A 112 -6.11 10.07 -10.24
C ILE A 112 -5.57 8.63 -10.21
N GLY A 113 -4.43 8.42 -9.54
CA GLY A 113 -3.86 7.08 -9.35
C GLY A 113 -4.83 6.12 -8.62
N ARG A 114 -5.50 6.60 -7.57
CA ARG A 114 -6.52 5.83 -6.83
C ARG A 114 -7.76 5.52 -7.67
N SER A 115 -8.12 6.34 -8.64
CA SER A 115 -9.22 6.06 -9.57
C SER A 115 -8.83 5.04 -10.65
N ILE A 116 -7.64 5.18 -11.22
CA ILE A 116 -7.18 4.32 -12.32
C ILE A 116 -6.74 2.93 -11.82
N GLY A 117 -6.16 2.85 -10.62
CA GLY A 117 -5.62 1.62 -10.04
C GLY A 117 -6.63 0.46 -10.03
N PRO A 118 -7.80 0.60 -9.36
CA PRO A 118 -8.82 -0.46 -9.33
C PRO A 118 -9.33 -0.84 -10.72
N ALA A 119 -9.43 0.10 -11.65
CA ALA A 119 -9.87 -0.18 -13.02
C ALA A 119 -8.85 -1.08 -13.75
N LEU A 120 -7.56 -0.76 -13.69
CA LEU A 120 -6.50 -1.54 -14.33
C LEU A 120 -6.32 -2.91 -13.66
N PHE A 121 -6.03 -2.93 -12.36
CA PHE A 121 -5.73 -4.17 -11.65
C PHE A 121 -6.97 -5.05 -11.45
N GLY A 122 -8.15 -4.45 -11.30
CA GLY A 122 -9.43 -5.19 -11.25
C GLY A 122 -9.78 -5.86 -12.57
N SER A 123 -9.50 -5.20 -13.71
CA SER A 123 -9.68 -5.80 -15.03
C SER A 123 -8.71 -6.96 -15.25
N VAL A 124 -7.44 -6.79 -14.87
CA VAL A 124 -6.42 -7.86 -14.95
C VAL A 124 -6.80 -9.04 -14.04
N PHE A 125 -7.28 -8.78 -12.83
CA PHE A 125 -7.76 -9.81 -11.91
C PHE A 125 -8.97 -10.57 -12.47
N SER A 126 -9.95 -9.85 -13.03
CA SER A 126 -11.13 -10.45 -13.64
C SER A 126 -10.79 -11.31 -14.84
N TRP A 127 -9.88 -10.84 -15.70
CA TRP A 127 -9.35 -11.61 -16.83
C TRP A 127 -8.61 -12.87 -16.36
N SER A 128 -7.75 -12.75 -15.34
CA SER A 128 -7.04 -13.87 -14.73
C SER A 128 -7.99 -14.92 -14.15
N LEU A 129 -9.10 -14.50 -13.53
CA LEU A 129 -10.11 -15.41 -13.00
C LEU A 129 -10.90 -16.14 -14.11
N SER A 130 -11.21 -15.44 -15.21
CA SER A 130 -11.89 -16.03 -16.37
C SER A 130 -11.06 -17.15 -17.03
N ASN A 131 -9.73 -16.99 -17.07
CA ASN A 131 -8.81 -17.98 -17.62
C ASN A 131 -8.77 -19.28 -16.81
N ILE A 132 -8.93 -19.23 -15.48
CA ILE A 132 -9.03 -20.41 -14.63
C ILE A 132 -10.29 -21.22 -14.99
N LYS A 133 -11.42 -20.53 -15.17
CA LYS A 133 -12.71 -21.15 -15.49
C LYS A 133 -12.76 -21.74 -16.90
N SER A 134 -12.14 -21.10 -17.89
CA SER A 134 -12.28 -21.51 -19.31
C SER A 134 -11.14 -22.35 -19.88
N LYS A 135 -9.89 -22.16 -19.41
CA LYS A 135 -8.70 -22.71 -20.11
C LYS A 135 -7.75 -23.53 -19.23
N HIS A 136 -8.02 -23.65 -17.92
CA HIS A 136 -7.16 -24.36 -16.96
C HIS A 136 -5.65 -24.04 -17.12
N LEU A 137 -5.31 -22.77 -17.34
CA LEU A 137 -3.90 -22.39 -17.49
C LEU A 137 -3.13 -22.75 -16.20
N PRO A 138 -1.94 -23.37 -16.32
CA PRO A 138 -1.09 -23.63 -15.16
C PRO A 138 -0.49 -22.34 -14.58
N PHE A 139 0.11 -22.49 -13.41
CA PHE A 139 0.91 -21.44 -12.76
C PHE A 139 1.93 -20.83 -13.76
N PRO A 140 2.15 -19.49 -13.78
CA PRO A 140 1.72 -18.43 -12.85
C PRO A 140 0.49 -17.61 -13.30
N PHE A 141 -0.14 -17.94 -14.45
CA PHE A 141 -1.25 -17.15 -15.03
C PHE A 141 -2.61 -17.32 -14.34
N ASN A 142 -2.62 -17.99 -13.19
CA ASN A 142 -3.78 -18.17 -12.31
C ASN A 142 -4.08 -16.89 -11.51
N GLN A 143 -4.95 -16.98 -10.51
CA GLN A 143 -5.42 -15.90 -9.63
C GLN A 143 -4.29 -15.07 -8.99
N TYR A 144 -3.08 -15.61 -8.97
CA TYR A 144 -1.85 -14.99 -8.48
C TYR A 144 -1.28 -13.94 -9.46
N PHE A 145 -1.62 -13.99 -10.75
CA PHE A 145 -1.07 -13.13 -11.80
C PHE A 145 -1.26 -11.64 -11.52
N ALA A 146 -2.47 -11.23 -11.12
CA ALA A 146 -2.75 -9.84 -10.77
C ALA A 146 -1.93 -9.39 -9.55
N PHE A 147 -1.71 -10.28 -8.58
CA PHE A 147 -0.89 -9.97 -7.41
C PHE A 147 0.60 -9.92 -7.75
N TYR A 148 1.11 -10.79 -8.63
CA TYR A 148 2.49 -10.69 -9.13
C TYR A 148 2.72 -9.38 -9.88
N LEU A 149 1.76 -8.96 -10.72
CA LEU A 149 1.83 -7.69 -11.44
C LEU A 149 1.82 -6.50 -10.47
N LEU A 150 0.99 -6.56 -9.42
CA LEU A 150 0.98 -5.56 -8.35
C LEU A 150 2.32 -5.51 -7.60
N THR A 151 2.88 -6.67 -7.21
CA THR A 151 4.19 -6.72 -6.55
C THR A 151 5.30 -6.19 -7.46
N ALA A 152 5.29 -6.52 -8.75
CA ALA A 152 6.23 -5.98 -9.71
C ALA A 152 6.13 -4.45 -9.82
N PHE A 153 4.91 -3.91 -9.81
CA PHE A 153 4.68 -2.46 -9.79
C PHE A 153 5.19 -1.83 -8.49
N CYS A 154 4.99 -2.46 -7.33
CA CYS A 154 5.56 -2.01 -6.05
C CYS A 154 7.09 -2.01 -6.06
N LEU A 155 7.73 -3.05 -6.59
CA LEU A 155 9.18 -3.15 -6.73
C LEU A 155 9.72 -2.10 -7.70
N PHE A 156 9.03 -1.85 -8.82
CA PHE A 156 9.37 -0.79 -9.74
C PHE A 156 9.36 0.58 -9.04
N ASN A 157 8.33 0.88 -8.25
CA ASN A 157 8.28 2.10 -7.45
C ASN A 157 9.42 2.18 -6.41
N ALA A 158 9.79 1.06 -5.79
CA ALA A 158 10.91 0.99 -4.85
C ALA A 158 12.26 1.31 -5.52
N VAL A 159 12.50 0.72 -6.70
CA VAL A 159 13.69 0.93 -7.51
C VAL A 159 13.74 2.37 -8.01
N PHE A 160 12.62 2.87 -8.54
CA PHE A 160 12.50 4.26 -8.98
C PHE A 160 12.80 5.24 -7.84
N ALA A 161 12.20 5.04 -6.66
CA ALA A 161 12.49 5.85 -5.48
C ALA A 161 13.95 5.75 -5.03
N HIS A 162 14.58 4.57 -5.17
CA HIS A 162 15.99 4.40 -4.83
C HIS A 162 16.91 5.23 -5.73
N PHE A 163 16.68 5.21 -7.05
CA PHE A 163 17.52 5.91 -8.02
C PHE A 163 17.23 7.42 -8.10
N PHE A 164 15.96 7.82 -8.09
CA PHE A 164 15.58 9.21 -8.38
C PHE A 164 15.46 10.10 -7.14
N ILE A 165 15.15 9.55 -5.95
CA ILE A 165 15.04 10.38 -4.73
C ILE A 165 16.44 10.69 -4.21
N SER A 166 16.88 11.94 -4.45
CA SER A 166 18.14 12.47 -3.93
C SER A 166 18.17 12.46 -2.40
N LYS A 167 19.34 12.17 -1.81
CA LYS A 167 19.56 12.16 -0.35
C LYS A 167 19.23 13.50 0.31
N SER A 168 19.21 14.60 -0.47
CA SER A 168 18.90 15.96 -0.02
C SER A 168 17.51 16.11 0.63
N LEU A 169 16.50 15.37 0.15
CA LEU A 169 15.12 15.46 0.66
C LEU A 169 14.91 14.73 1.99
N ASN A 170 15.91 13.98 2.47
CA ASN A 170 15.88 13.24 3.72
C ASN A 170 16.23 14.12 4.94
N LYS A 171 15.94 15.43 4.88
CA LYS A 171 16.13 16.31 6.04
C LYS A 171 15.23 15.81 7.18
N LYS A 172 15.86 15.50 8.31
CA LYS A 172 15.18 15.23 9.59
C LYS A 172 14.22 16.39 9.85
N ILE A 173 13.04 16.06 10.40
CA ILE A 173 12.12 17.04 10.98
C ILE A 173 12.95 17.90 11.94
N SER A 174 13.33 19.10 11.51
CA SER A 174 13.84 20.12 12.42
C SER A 174 12.62 20.61 13.16
N THR A 175 12.42 20.10 14.37
CA THR A 175 11.61 20.78 15.38
C THR A 175 12.16 22.20 15.51
N GLN A 176 11.52 23.13 14.81
CA GLN A 176 11.39 24.51 15.28
C GLN A 176 10.24 24.53 16.28
#